data_AF-A0A0C3PD04-F1
#
_entry.id   AF-A0A0C3PD04-F1
#
_cell.length_a   1.000
_cell.length_b   1.000
_cell.length_c   1.000
_cell.angle_alpha   90.00
_cell.angle_beta   90.00
_cell.angle_gamma   90.00
#
_symmetry.space_group_name_H-M   'P 1'
#
loop_
_entity.id
_entity.type
_entity.pdbx_description
1 polymer ?
#
loop_
_entity_poly.entity_id
_entity_poly.type
_entity_poly.pdbx_seq_one_letter_code
_entity_poly.pdbx_strand_id
1 'polypeptide(L)'
;MSSNVPISQHDITAPTPQNTPLTQAPIALGLSRPTVPDISEDSEPTETDGNDSNLPPGAHSAMLGLVQGRLADLVGKSSGYIESLPVEVKKSIEALKGVQVKQNELQNQFRRECLELEKKYLELQKPLYERRLAIISGTAKGTQEEIDAGIQASLKDNEEYSPIPADAPGDPAPIPEFWLTALRNHVGLSELITERDAGALKKLTDIRLSYLPSDQPKPGFKIAFHFSPNEYFDNEVLEKTYLYQEEVGYSGDFVYDRAIGTEIKWKEDKDLTKEFEIKKQRNKNTNRTRLVRKTRPTDSFFNFFSPPVPPAGEDELDDDELEDLEEKLEMDYQIGEDLKEKIIPRAIDYFTGKALEYDMLEEEDDFDDFDDDDDEGRFDDDV
;
A
#
# COMPACT_ATOMS: atom_id res chain seq x y z
N MET A 1 -52.10 11.77 63.61
CA MET A 1 -50.77 12.41 63.65
C MET A 1 -49.99 11.91 62.42
N SER A 2 -50.45 12.11 61.18
CA SER A 2 -50.17 13.28 60.32
C SER A 2 -48.91 14.06 60.66
N SER A 3 -47.88 13.96 59.81
CA SER A 3 -47.30 15.14 59.15
C SER A 3 -46.55 14.72 57.88
N ASN A 4 -47.16 15.07 56.74
CA ASN A 4 -46.54 15.27 55.43
C ASN A 4 -45.48 16.39 55.48
N VAL A 5 -44.79 16.54 54.32
CA VAL A 5 -44.17 17.76 53.72
C VAL A 5 -42.63 17.70 53.63
N PRO A 6 -41.97 18.10 52.52
CA PRO A 6 -42.35 18.04 51.09
C PRO A 6 -41.21 17.52 50.16
N ILE A 7 -41.60 17.11 48.94
CA ILE A 7 -40.70 16.97 47.79
C ILE A 7 -40.67 18.32 47.06
N SER A 8 -39.50 18.93 46.93
CA SER A 8 -39.28 20.07 46.02
C SER A 8 -38.64 19.56 44.74
N GLN A 9 -39.35 19.72 43.63
CA GLN A 9 -38.77 19.74 42.29
C GLN A 9 -37.87 20.97 42.15
N HIS A 10 -36.65 20.82 41.64
CA HIS A 10 -36.00 21.75 40.73
C HIS A 10 -34.79 21.08 40.05
N ASP A 11 -34.55 21.51 38.82
CA ASP A 11 -33.77 20.93 37.75
C ASP A 11 -32.25 20.75 37.98
N ILE A 12 -31.76 19.62 37.44
CA ILE A 12 -30.70 19.43 36.42
C ILE A 12 -29.36 20.18 36.60
N THR A 13 -28.28 19.38 36.50
CA THR A 13 -26.84 19.68 36.32
C THR A 13 -25.97 19.80 37.59
N ALA A 14 -25.09 18.80 37.75
CA ALA A 14 -23.90 18.87 38.60
C ALA A 14 -22.68 19.29 37.73
N PRO A 15 -21.69 19.97 38.31
CA PRO A 15 -20.85 20.93 37.59
C PRO A 15 -19.65 20.28 36.88
N THR A 16 -19.46 20.60 35.60
CA THR A 16 -18.21 20.39 34.87
C THR A 16 -17.14 21.41 35.31
N PRO A 17 -15.86 21.00 35.48
CA PRO A 17 -14.78 21.93 35.75
C PRO A 17 -14.51 22.81 34.52
N GLN A 18 -14.66 24.10 34.73
CA GLN A 18 -14.62 25.17 33.74
C GLN A 18 -13.17 25.67 33.61
N ASN A 19 -12.54 25.43 32.47
CA ASN A 19 -11.25 26.03 32.13
C ASN A 19 -11.33 26.79 30.80
N THR A 20 -12.34 27.65 30.69
CA THR A 20 -12.51 28.62 29.61
C THR A 20 -12.35 30.02 30.22
N PRO A 21 -11.41 30.87 29.75
CA PRO A 21 -11.23 32.19 30.30
C PRO A 21 -12.45 33.08 30.07
N LEU A 22 -12.87 33.73 31.15
CA LEU A 22 -14.08 34.53 31.27
C LEU A 22 -13.82 35.99 30.85
N THR A 23 -13.36 36.18 29.61
CA THR A 23 -13.28 37.50 28.96
C THR A 23 -13.41 37.31 27.46
N GLN A 24 -14.54 37.75 26.88
CA GLN A 24 -14.62 38.02 25.46
C GLN A 24 -13.59 39.11 25.12
N ALA A 25 -12.60 38.78 24.29
CA ALA A 25 -11.73 39.78 23.69
C ALA A 25 -12.61 40.75 22.86
N PRO A 26 -12.42 42.07 22.95
CA PRO A 26 -13.21 43.01 22.18
C PRO A 26 -12.76 42.95 20.72
N ILE A 27 -13.41 42.13 19.90
CA ILE A 27 -13.25 42.16 18.43
C ILE A 27 -14.15 43.28 17.90
N ALA A 28 -13.80 44.53 18.21
CA ALA A 28 -14.39 45.71 17.59
C ALA A 28 -13.55 46.95 17.91
N LEU A 29 -12.35 47.06 17.34
CA LEU A 29 -11.67 48.34 17.07
C LEU A 29 -10.33 48.07 16.37
N GLY A 30 -10.27 48.35 15.06
CA GLY A 30 -8.99 48.71 14.42
C GLY A 30 -8.39 47.77 13.38
N LEU A 31 -9.15 46.89 12.73
CA LEU A 31 -8.71 46.34 11.44
C LEU A 31 -9.21 47.25 10.33
N SER A 32 -8.34 48.16 9.89
CA SER A 32 -8.49 48.88 8.64
C SER A 32 -8.75 47.87 7.52
N ARG A 33 -9.93 47.96 6.89
CA ARG A 33 -10.17 47.31 5.60
C ARG A 33 -9.03 47.72 4.66
N PRO A 34 -8.37 46.79 3.96
CA PRO A 34 -7.54 47.16 2.83
C PRO A 34 -8.46 47.88 1.83
N THR A 35 -8.30 49.19 1.67
CA THR A 35 -8.91 49.92 0.56
C THR A 35 -8.10 49.60 -0.69
N VAL A 36 -8.37 48.44 -1.27
CA VAL A 36 -8.04 48.16 -2.67
C VAL A 36 -9.32 48.48 -3.44
N PRO A 37 -9.32 49.45 -4.36
CA PRO A 37 -10.45 49.65 -5.25
C PRO A 37 -10.69 48.38 -6.08
N ASP A 38 -11.95 48.02 -6.34
CA ASP A 38 -12.27 47.06 -7.39
C ASP A 38 -11.61 47.54 -8.70
N ILE A 39 -10.79 46.68 -9.31
CA ILE A 39 -10.28 46.93 -10.67
C ILE A 39 -11.49 46.87 -11.59
N SER A 40 -11.96 48.05 -12.01
CA SER A 40 -12.81 48.19 -13.17
C SER A 40 -11.97 47.92 -14.41
N GLU A 41 -12.41 46.97 -15.22
CA GLU A 41 -11.90 46.68 -16.55
C GLU A 41 -12.30 47.81 -17.51
N ASP A 42 -11.68 48.98 -17.35
CA ASP A 42 -11.78 50.09 -18.30
C ASP A 42 -10.74 51.15 -17.96
N SER A 43 -9.54 51.03 -18.54
CA SER A 43 -8.57 52.11 -18.80
C SER A 43 -7.29 51.51 -19.37
N GLU A 44 -7.18 51.44 -20.70
CA GLU A 44 -5.89 51.32 -21.36
C GLU A 44 -5.01 52.54 -21.04
N PRO A 45 -3.77 52.38 -20.56
CA PRO A 45 -2.76 53.41 -20.65
C PRO A 45 -1.91 53.17 -21.91
N THR A 46 -1.97 54.19 -22.77
CA THR A 46 -1.13 54.42 -23.94
C THR A 46 0.36 54.14 -23.71
N GLU A 47 0.96 53.55 -24.74
CA GLU A 47 2.38 53.35 -25.00
C GLU A 47 3.30 54.43 -24.41
N THR A 48 4.33 54.00 -23.68
CA THR A 48 5.63 54.69 -23.70
C THR A 48 6.77 53.67 -23.73
N ASP A 49 7.57 53.78 -24.79
CA ASP A 49 8.72 52.97 -25.19
C ASP A 49 9.77 52.72 -24.10
N GLY A 50 10.29 51.49 -24.06
CA GLY A 50 11.50 51.18 -23.31
C GLY A 50 11.97 49.72 -23.31
N ASN A 51 12.50 49.25 -24.46
CA ASN A 51 13.55 48.23 -24.58
C ASN A 51 13.17 46.73 -24.78
N ASP A 52 12.91 46.41 -26.06
CA ASP A 52 13.42 45.27 -26.84
C ASP A 52 13.37 43.84 -26.24
N SER A 53 12.25 43.15 -26.48
CA SER A 53 12.22 41.69 -26.70
C SER A 53 11.20 41.38 -27.79
N ASN A 54 11.65 41.54 -29.04
CA ASN A 54 10.84 41.32 -30.23
C ASN A 54 10.71 39.81 -30.51
N LEU A 55 9.80 39.13 -29.81
CA LEU A 55 9.41 37.74 -30.12
C LEU A 55 7.93 37.72 -30.53
N PRO A 56 7.57 37.08 -31.65
CA PRO A 56 6.21 37.11 -32.18
C PRO A 56 5.21 36.44 -31.22
N PRO A 57 3.93 36.87 -31.19
CA PRO A 57 2.88 36.20 -30.42
C PRO A 57 2.77 34.74 -30.87
N GLY A 58 2.97 33.81 -29.92
CA GLY A 58 3.08 32.38 -30.22
C GLY A 58 4.50 31.84 -30.12
N ALA A 59 5.55 32.66 -30.10
CA ALA A 59 6.91 32.19 -29.84
C ALA A 59 7.08 31.68 -28.41
N HIS A 60 6.37 32.24 -27.43
CA HIS A 60 6.39 31.76 -26.04
C HIS A 60 5.66 30.41 -25.89
N SER A 61 4.56 30.22 -26.63
CA SER A 61 3.80 28.96 -26.67
C SER A 61 4.54 27.87 -27.47
N ALA A 62 5.13 28.23 -28.61
CA ALA A 62 5.98 27.36 -29.40
C ALA A 62 7.28 27.01 -28.67
N MET A 63 7.83 27.91 -27.86
CA MET A 63 8.99 27.64 -27.01
C MET A 63 8.61 26.72 -25.84
N LEU A 64 7.43 26.87 -25.24
CA LEU A 64 6.89 25.92 -24.24
C LEU A 64 6.65 24.52 -24.85
N GLY A 65 6.09 24.43 -26.06
CA GLY A 65 5.89 23.16 -26.78
C GLY A 65 7.20 22.51 -27.25
N LEU A 66 8.20 23.30 -27.69
CA LEU A 66 9.56 22.82 -27.99
C LEU A 66 10.31 22.40 -26.73
N VAL A 67 10.04 23.03 -25.59
CA VAL A 67 10.59 22.65 -24.29
C VAL A 67 9.98 21.32 -23.84
N GLN A 68 8.66 21.13 -23.94
CA GLN A 68 8.00 19.85 -23.62
C GLN A 68 8.45 18.70 -24.54
N GLY A 69 8.51 18.92 -25.87
CA GLY A 69 8.95 17.89 -26.82
C GLY A 69 10.43 17.52 -26.69
N ARG A 70 11.32 18.48 -26.37
CA ARG A 70 12.74 18.19 -26.09
C ARG A 70 12.97 17.59 -24.71
N LEU A 71 12.13 17.90 -23.72
CA LEU A 71 12.23 17.35 -22.37
C LEU A 71 12.05 15.81 -22.36
N ALA A 72 11.22 15.25 -23.24
CA ALA A 72 11.05 13.81 -23.40
C ALA A 72 12.33 13.10 -23.91
N ASP A 73 13.06 13.70 -24.85
CA ASP A 73 14.37 13.19 -25.34
C ASP A 73 15.54 13.46 -24.38
N LEU A 74 15.28 14.16 -23.27
CA LEU A 74 16.26 14.68 -22.32
C LEU A 74 16.22 14.05 -20.93
N VAL A 75 15.39 13.03 -20.73
CA VAL A 75 15.42 12.23 -19.51
C VAL A 75 16.83 11.68 -19.30
N GLY A 76 17.50 12.13 -18.23
CA GLY A 76 18.87 11.73 -17.88
C GLY A 76 20.00 12.38 -18.68
N LYS A 77 19.73 13.25 -19.66
CA LYS A 77 20.76 14.00 -20.42
C LYS A 77 20.61 15.49 -20.18
N SER A 78 21.74 16.20 -20.13
CA SER A 78 21.69 17.66 -20.01
C SER A 78 21.33 18.27 -21.36
N SER A 79 20.39 19.22 -21.36
CA SER A 79 19.80 19.83 -22.56
C SER A 79 20.73 20.74 -23.34
N GLY A 80 22.01 20.82 -22.97
CA GLY A 80 22.95 21.84 -23.45
C GLY A 80 22.63 23.23 -22.91
N TYR A 81 21.37 23.47 -22.52
CA TYR A 81 20.90 24.72 -21.94
C TYR A 81 21.61 25.01 -20.63
N ILE A 82 21.65 24.04 -19.70
CA ILE A 82 22.30 24.21 -18.41
C ILE A 82 23.79 24.51 -18.58
N GLU A 83 24.47 23.89 -19.55
CA GLU A 83 25.86 24.17 -19.90
C GLU A 83 26.08 25.54 -20.53
N SER A 84 25.08 26.08 -21.23
CA SER A 84 25.14 27.41 -21.86
C SER A 84 24.94 28.56 -20.87
N LEU A 85 24.45 28.29 -19.67
CA LEU A 85 24.18 29.31 -18.66
C LEU A 85 25.45 30.01 -18.15
N PRO A 86 25.38 31.32 -17.83
CA PRO A 86 26.45 32.05 -17.17
C PRO A 86 26.90 31.40 -15.86
N VAL A 87 28.16 31.60 -15.47
CA VAL A 87 28.75 31.00 -14.26
C VAL A 87 28.00 31.43 -13.00
N GLU A 88 27.52 32.66 -12.96
CA GLU A 88 26.72 33.22 -11.88
C GLU A 88 25.40 32.44 -11.70
N VAL A 89 24.74 32.12 -12.81
CA VAL A 89 23.48 31.35 -12.80
C VAL A 89 23.74 29.90 -12.39
N LYS A 90 24.81 29.28 -12.91
CA LYS A 90 25.21 27.92 -12.49
C LYS A 90 25.52 27.85 -10.99
N LYS A 91 26.18 28.86 -10.42
CA LYS A 91 26.39 28.96 -8.97
C LYS A 91 25.07 29.00 -8.20
N SER A 92 24.07 29.73 -8.71
CA SER A 92 22.73 29.73 -8.12
C SER A 92 22.05 28.36 -8.22
N ILE A 93 22.18 27.64 -9.34
CA ILE A 93 21.66 26.28 -9.49
C ILE A 93 22.31 25.33 -8.48
N GLU A 94 23.64 25.38 -8.33
CA GLU A 94 24.34 24.58 -7.32
C GLU A 94 23.93 24.96 -5.89
N ALA A 95 23.67 26.25 -5.62
CA ALA A 95 23.10 26.68 -4.34
C ALA A 95 21.69 26.11 -4.12
N LEU A 96 20.83 26.07 -5.14
CA LEU A 96 19.51 25.46 -5.07
C LEU A 96 19.59 23.94 -4.84
N LYS A 97 20.51 23.23 -5.49
CA LYS A 97 20.78 21.82 -5.18
C LYS A 97 21.20 21.63 -3.72
N GLY A 98 22.00 22.54 -3.16
CA GLY A 98 22.33 22.54 -1.73
C GLY A 98 21.13 22.77 -0.81
N VAL A 99 20.11 23.53 -1.24
CA VAL A 99 18.83 23.64 -0.54
C VAL A 99 18.04 22.33 -0.64
N GLN A 100 18.02 21.70 -1.82
CA GLN A 100 17.36 20.42 -2.04
C GLN A 100 17.91 19.32 -1.13
N VAL A 101 19.23 19.29 -0.87
CA VAL A 101 19.83 18.35 0.10
C VAL A 101 19.18 18.48 1.48
N LYS A 102 18.96 19.70 1.97
CA LYS A 102 18.29 19.93 3.27
C LYS A 102 16.82 19.52 3.26
N GLN A 103 16.15 19.69 2.12
CA GLN A 103 14.78 19.24 1.95
C GLN A 103 14.71 17.70 2.02
N ASN A 104 15.63 17.01 1.36
CA ASN A 104 15.72 15.55 1.41
C ASN A 104 16.06 15.05 2.82
N GLU A 105 16.96 15.72 3.55
CA GLU A 105 17.24 15.42 4.97
C GLU A 105 15.98 15.53 5.84
N LEU A 106 15.18 16.59 5.65
CA LEU A 106 13.93 16.78 6.38
C LEU A 106 12.89 15.72 6.01
N GLN A 107 12.79 15.36 4.74
CA GLN A 107 11.87 14.32 4.27
C GLN A 107 12.24 12.93 4.79
N ASN A 108 13.54 12.61 4.82
CA ASN A 108 14.10 11.43 5.48
C ASN A 108 13.69 11.38 6.96
N GLN A 109 13.83 12.49 7.68
CA GLN A 109 13.41 12.57 9.08
C GLN A 109 11.90 12.32 9.23
N PHE A 110 11.08 12.97 8.41
CA PHE A 110 9.61 12.78 8.43
C PHE A 110 9.23 11.31 8.25
N ARG A 111 9.79 10.61 7.23
CA ARG A 111 9.48 9.20 7.01
C ARG A 111 9.94 8.28 8.14
N ARG A 112 11.08 8.58 8.77
CA ARG A 112 11.51 7.85 9.98
C ARG A 112 10.55 8.06 11.15
N GLU A 113 10.03 9.27 11.34
CA GLU A 113 9.02 9.55 12.37
C GLU A 113 7.68 8.85 12.06
N CYS A 114 7.25 8.80 10.79
CA CYS A 114 6.11 8.00 10.35
C CYS A 114 6.29 6.51 10.69
N LEU A 115 7.45 5.94 10.40
CA LEU A 115 7.75 4.54 10.70
C LEU A 115 7.70 4.25 12.21
N GLU A 116 8.20 5.16 13.05
CA GLU A 116 8.09 5.02 14.51
C GLU A 116 6.63 5.14 15.01
N LEU A 117 5.82 5.96 14.33
CA LEU A 117 4.38 6.03 14.59
C LEU A 117 3.67 4.73 14.22
N GLU A 118 3.96 4.18 13.04
CA GLU A 118 3.43 2.89 12.59
C GLU A 118 3.79 1.77 13.58
N LYS A 119 5.05 1.69 14.02
CA LYS A 119 5.50 0.76 15.06
C LYS A 119 4.67 0.89 16.34
N LYS A 120 4.46 2.11 16.81
CA LYS A 120 3.66 2.38 18.02
C LYS A 120 2.22 1.87 17.86
N TYR A 121 1.57 2.14 16.73
CA TYR A 121 0.19 1.71 16.51
C TYR A 121 0.07 0.21 16.26
N LEU A 122 1.08 -0.43 15.65
CA LEU A 122 1.15 -1.88 15.56
C LEU A 122 1.12 -2.53 16.95
N GLU A 123 1.88 -2.01 17.93
CA GLU A 123 1.83 -2.51 19.30
C GLU A 123 0.43 -2.39 19.94
N LEU A 124 -0.31 -1.33 19.61
CA LEU A 124 -1.70 -1.16 20.06
C LEU A 124 -2.68 -2.10 19.34
N GLN A 125 -2.39 -2.49 18.10
CA GLN A 125 -3.19 -3.44 17.33
C GLN A 125 -2.94 -4.90 17.71
N LYS A 126 -1.73 -5.25 18.20
CA LYS A 126 -1.39 -6.63 18.56
C LYS A 126 -2.41 -7.33 19.47
N PRO A 127 -2.92 -6.73 20.57
CA PRO A 127 -3.96 -7.36 21.38
C PRO A 127 -5.25 -7.66 20.61
N LEU A 128 -5.60 -6.84 19.62
CA LEU A 128 -6.76 -7.06 18.76
C LEU A 128 -6.51 -8.23 17.79
N TYR A 129 -5.30 -8.34 17.23
CA TYR A 129 -4.91 -9.47 16.40
C TYR A 129 -4.83 -10.79 17.19
N GLU A 130 -4.33 -10.74 18.42
CA GLU A 130 -4.37 -11.88 19.35
C GLU A 130 -5.81 -12.28 19.68
N ARG A 131 -6.69 -11.30 19.93
CA ARG A 131 -8.12 -11.54 20.15
C ARG A 131 -8.77 -12.19 18.92
N ARG A 132 -8.48 -11.70 17.71
CA ARG A 132 -8.92 -12.28 16.44
C ARG A 132 -8.45 -13.73 16.30
N LEU A 133 -7.17 -14.00 16.53
CA LEU A 133 -6.62 -15.36 16.48
C LEU A 133 -7.32 -16.29 17.48
N ALA A 134 -7.61 -15.80 18.68
CA ALA A 134 -8.28 -16.59 19.70
C ALA A 134 -9.70 -17.02 19.27
N ILE A 135 -10.41 -16.13 18.58
CA ILE A 135 -11.73 -16.42 18.00
C ILE A 135 -11.62 -17.37 16.81
N ILE A 136 -10.73 -17.10 15.85
CA ILE A 136 -10.52 -17.96 14.65
C ILE A 136 -10.17 -19.40 15.06
N SER A 137 -9.26 -19.56 16.01
CA SER A 137 -8.83 -20.87 16.52
C SER A 137 -9.85 -21.54 17.44
N GLY A 138 -10.84 -20.79 17.92
CA GLY A 138 -11.81 -21.22 18.94
C GLY A 138 -11.21 -21.48 20.32
N THR A 139 -10.00 -20.97 20.59
CA THR A 139 -9.41 -21.00 21.94
C THR A 139 -10.14 -20.06 22.91
N ALA A 140 -10.77 -19.01 22.37
CA ALA A 140 -11.74 -18.19 23.10
C ALA A 140 -13.01 -18.00 22.25
N LYS A 141 -14.17 -18.00 22.92
CA LYS A 141 -15.44 -17.67 22.27
C LYS A 141 -15.57 -16.15 22.12
N GLY A 142 -16.27 -15.72 21.08
CA GLY A 142 -16.72 -14.34 20.95
C GLY A 142 -17.63 -13.96 22.13
N THR A 143 -17.45 -12.77 22.69
CA THR A 143 -18.35 -12.26 23.73
C THR A 143 -19.65 -11.78 23.11
N GLN A 144 -20.72 -11.67 23.91
CA GLN A 144 -21.98 -11.11 23.42
C GLN A 144 -21.78 -9.67 22.91
N GLU A 145 -20.94 -8.87 23.58
CA GLU A 145 -20.62 -7.51 23.15
C GLU A 145 -19.96 -7.46 21.76
N GLU A 146 -19.03 -8.37 21.49
CA GLU A 146 -18.37 -8.49 20.17
C GLU A 146 -19.35 -8.95 19.08
N ILE A 147 -20.27 -9.86 19.42
CA ILE A 147 -21.31 -10.34 18.50
C ILE A 147 -22.28 -9.21 18.18
N ASP A 148 -22.78 -8.50 19.20
CA ASP A 148 -23.71 -7.39 19.02
C ASP A 148 -23.07 -6.28 18.18
N ALA A 149 -21.81 -5.93 18.44
CA ALA A 149 -21.06 -4.98 17.65
C ALA A 149 -20.88 -5.44 16.19
N GLY A 150 -20.57 -6.72 15.96
CA GLY A 150 -20.45 -7.31 14.62
C GLY A 150 -21.78 -7.30 13.84
N ILE A 151 -22.90 -7.56 14.52
CA ILE A 151 -24.25 -7.46 13.92
C ILE A 151 -24.55 -6.00 13.54
N GLN A 152 -24.23 -5.04 14.39
CA GLN A 152 -24.41 -3.61 14.08
C GLN A 152 -23.56 -3.18 12.87
N ALA A 153 -22.32 -3.67 12.76
CA ALA A 153 -21.49 -3.43 11.58
C ALA A 153 -22.12 -4.06 10.32
N SER A 154 -22.56 -5.31 10.40
CA SER A 154 -23.18 -6.02 9.27
C SER A 154 -24.47 -5.35 8.78
N LEU A 155 -25.30 -4.82 9.69
CA LEU A 155 -26.51 -4.05 9.35
C LEU A 155 -26.20 -2.71 8.69
N LYS A 156 -25.09 -2.06 9.07
CA LYS A 156 -24.64 -0.82 8.45
C LYS A 156 -24.14 -1.07 7.03
N ASP A 157 -23.48 -2.20 6.82
CA ASP A 157 -22.93 -2.58 5.52
C ASP A 157 -23.99 -3.13 4.56
N ASN A 158 -24.98 -3.86 5.09
CA ASN A 158 -26.08 -4.44 4.32
C ASN A 158 -27.40 -4.30 5.10
N GLU A 159 -28.28 -3.42 4.63
CA GLU A 159 -29.59 -3.16 5.24
C GLU A 159 -30.50 -4.41 5.26
N GLU A 160 -30.27 -5.38 4.36
CA GLU A 160 -30.99 -6.65 4.28
C GLU A 160 -30.33 -7.77 5.09
N TYR A 161 -29.25 -7.47 5.84
CA TYR A 161 -28.58 -8.47 6.69
C TYR A 161 -29.58 -9.08 7.68
N SER A 162 -29.81 -10.38 7.56
CA SER A 162 -30.64 -11.14 8.49
C SER A 162 -29.80 -11.53 9.71
N PRO A 163 -30.08 -10.98 10.90
CA PRO A 163 -29.30 -11.27 12.08
C PRO A 163 -29.35 -12.74 12.46
N ILE A 164 -28.28 -13.22 13.07
CA ILE A 164 -28.22 -14.58 13.63
C ILE A 164 -29.36 -14.70 14.67
N PRO A 165 -30.23 -15.73 14.61
CA PRO A 165 -31.30 -15.90 15.58
C PRO A 165 -30.75 -15.97 17.00
N ALA A 166 -31.33 -15.20 17.93
CA ALA A 166 -30.88 -15.17 19.33
C ALA A 166 -31.00 -16.53 20.04
N ASP A 167 -31.91 -17.39 19.57
CA ASP A 167 -32.13 -18.75 20.08
C ASP A 167 -31.37 -19.83 19.28
N ALA A 168 -30.45 -19.45 18.39
CA ALA A 168 -29.67 -20.41 17.61
C ALA A 168 -28.84 -21.32 18.55
N PRO A 169 -29.03 -22.66 18.50
CA PRO A 169 -28.28 -23.56 19.36
C PRO A 169 -26.83 -23.65 18.87
N GLY A 170 -25.89 -23.21 19.69
CA GLY A 170 -24.46 -23.37 19.45
C GLY A 170 -23.64 -22.19 19.94
N ASP A 171 -22.51 -22.47 20.56
CA ASP A 171 -21.50 -21.46 20.84
C ASP A 171 -20.71 -21.10 19.57
N PRO A 172 -20.09 -19.90 19.49
CA PRO A 172 -19.14 -19.58 18.43
C PRO A 172 -18.08 -20.67 18.28
N ALA A 173 -17.95 -21.19 17.06
CA ALA A 173 -17.04 -22.28 16.71
C ALA A 173 -15.76 -21.74 16.04
N PRO A 174 -14.65 -22.53 16.02
CA PRO A 174 -13.48 -22.20 15.23
C PRO A 174 -13.84 -21.98 13.76
N ILE A 175 -13.12 -21.07 13.10
CA ILE A 175 -13.33 -20.72 11.69
C ILE A 175 -12.30 -21.50 10.85
N PRO A 176 -12.70 -22.58 10.16
CA PRO A 176 -11.78 -23.35 9.35
C PRO A 176 -11.32 -22.57 8.12
N GLU A 177 -10.08 -22.80 7.70
CA GLU A 177 -9.52 -22.26 6.45
C GLU A 177 -9.55 -20.73 6.34
N PHE A 178 -9.67 -20.01 7.46
CA PHE A 178 -9.82 -18.54 7.50
C PHE A 178 -8.80 -17.82 6.61
N TRP A 179 -7.51 -18.05 6.83
CA TRP A 179 -6.46 -17.37 6.07
C TRP A 179 -6.38 -17.84 4.62
N LEU A 180 -6.64 -19.13 4.32
CA LEU A 180 -6.68 -19.59 2.94
C LEU A 180 -7.80 -18.89 2.16
N THR A 181 -9.00 -18.79 2.74
CA THR A 181 -10.12 -18.08 2.13
C THR A 181 -9.81 -16.59 1.96
N ALA A 182 -9.28 -15.93 3.00
CA ALA A 182 -8.91 -14.51 2.92
C ALA A 182 -7.87 -14.24 1.83
N LEU A 183 -6.80 -15.05 1.75
CA LEU A 183 -5.76 -14.90 0.73
C LEU A 183 -6.28 -15.18 -0.69
N ARG A 184 -7.24 -16.09 -0.85
CA ARG A 184 -7.86 -16.40 -2.17
C ARG A 184 -8.81 -15.32 -2.66
N ASN A 185 -9.37 -14.52 -1.76
CA ASN A 185 -10.23 -13.40 -2.12
C ASN A 185 -9.42 -12.13 -2.44
N HIS A 186 -8.10 -12.16 -2.31
CA HIS A 186 -7.24 -11.07 -2.77
C HIS A 186 -6.81 -11.32 -4.21
N VAL A 187 -7.04 -10.35 -5.11
CA VAL A 187 -6.85 -10.50 -6.57
C VAL A 187 -5.45 -11.03 -6.91
N GLY A 188 -4.38 -10.34 -6.51
CA GLY A 188 -3.01 -10.74 -6.84
C GLY A 188 -2.51 -12.02 -6.14
N LEU A 189 -3.09 -12.39 -4.99
CA LEU A 189 -2.67 -13.61 -4.28
C LEU A 189 -3.43 -14.85 -4.77
N SER A 190 -4.65 -14.66 -5.25
CA SER A 190 -5.47 -15.74 -5.80
C SER A 190 -4.79 -16.43 -6.98
N GLU A 191 -4.07 -15.67 -7.82
CA GLU A 191 -3.35 -16.15 -8.99
C GLU A 191 -2.11 -16.97 -8.62
N LEU A 192 -1.46 -16.62 -7.50
CA LEU A 192 -0.29 -17.35 -7.00
C LEU A 192 -0.66 -18.65 -6.27
N ILE A 193 -1.87 -18.74 -5.71
CA ILE A 193 -2.30 -19.89 -4.91
C ILE A 193 -2.82 -21.00 -5.82
N THR A 194 -2.00 -22.01 -6.05
CA THR A 194 -2.44 -23.20 -6.79
C THR A 194 -3.26 -24.14 -5.91
N GLU A 195 -3.98 -25.07 -6.54
CA GLU A 195 -4.77 -26.08 -5.82
C GLU A 195 -3.90 -27.03 -4.98
N ARG A 196 -2.62 -27.21 -5.35
CA ARG A 196 -1.65 -27.99 -4.57
C ARG A 196 -1.24 -27.26 -3.30
N ASP A 197 -1.14 -25.93 -3.36
CA ASP A 197 -0.76 -25.07 -2.23
C ASP A 197 -1.87 -24.99 -1.18
N ALA A 198 -3.13 -25.03 -1.62
CA ALA A 198 -4.30 -24.99 -0.75
C ALA A 198 -4.22 -26.02 0.39
N GLY A 199 -3.70 -27.22 0.12
CA GLY A 199 -3.54 -28.25 1.15
C GLY A 199 -2.62 -27.85 2.30
N ALA A 200 -1.53 -27.14 2.01
CA ALA A 200 -0.62 -26.61 3.03
C ALA A 200 -1.20 -25.34 3.67
N LEU A 201 -1.80 -24.45 2.89
CA LEU A 201 -2.42 -23.21 3.37
C LEU A 201 -3.63 -23.44 4.28
N LYS A 202 -4.34 -24.58 4.17
CA LYS A 202 -5.34 -25.01 5.17
C LYS A 202 -4.78 -25.11 6.59
N LYS A 203 -3.46 -25.24 6.73
CA LYS A 203 -2.76 -25.35 8.02
C LYS A 203 -2.22 -24.02 8.52
N LEU A 204 -2.39 -22.93 7.76
CA LEU A 204 -2.04 -21.56 8.14
C LEU A 204 -3.00 -21.07 9.23
N THR A 205 -2.46 -20.79 10.41
CA THR A 205 -3.21 -20.37 11.60
C THR A 205 -3.19 -18.87 11.81
N ASP A 206 -2.10 -18.19 11.45
CA ASP A 206 -1.94 -16.75 11.67
C ASP A 206 -0.97 -16.12 10.68
N ILE A 207 -1.17 -14.84 10.38
CA ILE A 207 -0.22 -14.00 9.63
C ILE A 207 0.05 -12.76 10.47
N ARG A 208 1.32 -12.52 10.79
CA ARG A 208 1.74 -11.43 11.68
C ARG A 208 2.69 -10.47 11.00
N LEU A 209 2.45 -9.19 11.21
CA LEU A 209 3.37 -8.11 10.83
C LEU A 209 4.28 -7.75 12.01
N SER A 210 5.53 -7.47 11.72
CA SER A 210 6.49 -6.87 12.65
C SER A 210 7.45 -5.96 11.91
N TYR A 211 7.72 -4.78 12.44
CA TYR A 211 8.77 -3.92 11.88
C TYR A 211 10.14 -4.35 12.39
N LEU A 212 11.17 -4.09 11.58
CA LEU A 212 12.54 -4.33 12.02
C LEU A 212 12.92 -3.36 13.16
N PRO A 213 13.73 -3.84 14.12
CA PRO A 213 14.26 -3.02 15.19
C PRO A 213 14.96 -1.75 14.69
N SER A 214 14.79 -0.63 15.39
CA SER A 214 15.37 0.67 15.01
C SER A 214 16.90 0.74 15.18
N ASP A 215 17.53 -0.30 15.75
CA ASP A 215 18.98 -0.43 15.87
C ASP A 215 19.64 -1.07 14.62
N GLN A 216 18.84 -1.57 13.67
CA GLN A 216 19.35 -2.03 12.39
C GLN A 216 19.63 -0.84 11.45
N PRO A 217 20.66 -0.94 10.60
CA PRO A 217 21.03 0.13 9.69
C PRO A 217 19.94 0.40 8.63
N LYS A 218 19.21 -0.64 8.21
CA LYS A 218 18.15 -0.54 7.22
C LYS A 218 16.79 -0.72 7.88
N PRO A 219 15.83 0.19 7.65
CA PRO A 219 14.45 -0.02 8.07
C PRO A 219 13.80 -1.12 7.21
N GLY A 220 12.66 -1.62 7.66
CA GLY A 220 11.94 -2.67 6.95
C GLY A 220 10.88 -3.31 7.82
N PHE A 221 10.19 -4.29 7.27
CA PHE A 221 9.17 -5.07 7.95
C PHE A 221 9.28 -6.54 7.60
N LYS A 222 8.65 -7.37 8.44
CA LYS A 222 8.65 -8.82 8.34
C LYS A 222 7.23 -9.34 8.54
N ILE A 223 6.82 -10.20 7.62
CA ILE A 223 5.56 -10.95 7.66
C ILE A 223 5.88 -12.38 8.07
N ALA A 224 5.25 -12.86 9.13
CA ALA A 224 5.40 -14.21 9.66
C ALA A 224 4.11 -15.01 9.48
N PHE A 225 4.21 -16.10 8.72
CA PHE A 225 3.12 -17.05 8.45
C PHE A 225 3.25 -18.22 9.42
N HIS A 226 2.32 -18.35 10.36
CA HIS A 226 2.30 -19.40 11.36
C HIS A 226 1.49 -20.60 10.88
N PHE A 227 2.12 -21.77 10.83
CA PHE A 227 1.51 -23.02 10.43
C PHE A 227 1.38 -23.97 11.61
N SER A 228 0.23 -24.63 11.69
CA SER A 228 0.09 -25.83 12.51
C SER A 228 0.91 -26.99 11.92
N PRO A 229 1.29 -28.01 12.73
CA PRO A 229 1.98 -29.19 12.23
C PRO A 229 1.26 -29.80 11.03
N ASN A 230 1.98 -29.96 9.93
CA ASN A 230 1.41 -30.33 8.64
C ASN A 230 2.24 -31.41 7.93
N GLU A 231 1.73 -31.94 6.82
CA GLU A 231 2.36 -33.02 6.07
C GLU A 231 3.37 -32.54 5.02
N TYR A 232 3.55 -31.23 4.84
CA TYR A 232 4.30 -30.65 3.73
C TYR A 232 5.72 -30.25 4.11
N PHE A 233 5.88 -29.58 5.26
CA PHE A 233 7.16 -29.07 5.73
C PHE A 233 7.24 -29.10 7.26
N ASP A 234 8.47 -28.97 7.79
CA ASP A 234 8.73 -28.97 9.24
C ASP A 234 8.70 -27.57 9.87
N ASN A 235 8.69 -26.50 9.06
CA ASN A 235 8.64 -25.13 9.56
C ASN A 235 7.30 -24.87 10.28
N GLU A 236 7.37 -24.33 11.50
CA GLU A 236 6.20 -23.79 12.21
C GLU A 236 5.90 -22.35 11.77
N VAL A 237 6.93 -21.62 11.34
CA VAL A 237 6.83 -20.24 10.88
C VAL A 237 7.63 -20.08 9.59
N LEU A 238 6.99 -19.51 8.57
CA LEU A 238 7.66 -19.03 7.37
C LEU A 238 7.66 -17.51 7.39
N GLU A 239 8.84 -16.91 7.31
CA GLU A 239 9.00 -15.46 7.39
C GLU A 239 9.42 -14.88 6.04
N LYS A 240 8.89 -13.71 5.73
CA LYS A 240 9.30 -12.87 4.60
C LYS A 240 9.66 -11.49 5.13
N THR A 241 10.87 -11.03 4.87
CA THR A 241 11.39 -9.75 5.34
C THR A 241 11.66 -8.85 4.13
N TYR A 242 11.16 -7.62 4.19
CA TYR A 242 11.47 -6.59 3.21
C TYR A 242 12.35 -5.53 3.85
N LEU A 243 13.47 -5.25 3.20
CA LEU A 243 14.41 -4.21 3.62
C LEU A 243 14.20 -2.99 2.72
N TYR A 244 14.14 -1.82 3.34
CA TYR A 244 14.18 -0.55 2.65
C TYR A 244 15.62 -0.04 2.54
N GLN A 245 15.85 0.87 1.61
CA GLN A 245 17.07 1.66 1.52
C GLN A 245 17.18 2.61 2.73
N GLU A 246 18.40 3.08 3.01
CA GLU A 246 18.66 3.95 4.18
C GLU A 246 18.10 5.37 3.99
N GLU A 247 18.09 5.83 2.75
CA GLU A 247 17.56 7.12 2.32
C GLU A 247 16.26 6.90 1.54
N VAL A 248 15.33 7.86 1.67
CA VAL A 248 14.11 7.91 0.87
C VAL A 248 14.44 8.15 -0.60
N GLY A 249 13.62 7.59 -1.47
CA GLY A 249 13.74 7.77 -2.91
C GLY A 249 13.40 9.20 -3.34
N TYR A 250 13.43 9.42 -4.65
CA TYR A 250 13.10 10.71 -5.25
C TYR A 250 11.68 11.20 -4.93
N SER A 251 10.70 10.29 -4.81
CA SER A 251 9.33 10.61 -4.38
C SER A 251 9.25 10.99 -2.89
N GLY A 252 10.28 10.67 -2.12
CA GLY A 252 10.33 10.86 -0.69
C GLY A 252 9.68 9.76 0.13
N ASP A 253 9.41 8.60 -0.46
CA ASP A 253 8.98 7.38 0.22
C ASP A 253 10.17 6.42 0.42
N PHE A 254 9.98 5.41 1.26
CA PHE A 254 10.96 4.34 1.38
C PHE A 254 11.02 3.54 0.08
N VAL A 255 12.24 3.30 -0.42
CA VAL A 255 12.47 2.45 -1.59
C VAL A 255 12.91 1.08 -1.12
N TYR A 256 12.45 0.03 -1.78
CA TYR A 256 12.88 -1.34 -1.49
C TYR A 256 14.36 -1.56 -1.88
N ASP A 257 15.10 -2.21 -0.98
CA ASP A 257 16.48 -2.67 -1.21
C ASP A 257 16.49 -4.13 -1.68
N ARG A 258 15.83 -5.01 -0.92
CA ARG A 258 15.66 -6.43 -1.25
C ARG A 258 14.61 -7.09 -0.38
N ALA A 259 14.11 -8.21 -0.86
CA ALA A 259 13.34 -9.17 -0.08
C ALA A 259 14.21 -10.35 0.41
N ILE A 260 13.92 -10.86 1.59
CA ILE A 260 14.55 -12.05 2.18
C ILE A 260 13.46 -13.01 2.62
N GLY A 261 13.40 -14.17 1.99
CA GLY A 261 12.45 -15.23 2.36
C GLY A 261 13.04 -16.28 3.30
N THR A 262 12.21 -17.25 3.67
CA THR A 262 12.59 -18.37 4.55
C THR A 262 12.75 -19.64 3.74
N GLU A 263 13.87 -20.35 3.96
CA GLU A 263 14.05 -21.70 3.39
C GLU A 263 13.03 -22.68 3.98
N ILE A 264 12.21 -23.26 3.10
CA ILE A 264 11.19 -24.23 3.48
C ILE A 264 11.82 -25.63 3.58
N LYS A 265 11.70 -26.24 4.76
CA LYS A 265 12.15 -27.60 5.06
C LYS A 265 11.09 -28.60 4.62
N TRP A 266 10.99 -28.80 3.31
CA TRP A 266 10.05 -29.73 2.70
C TRP A 266 10.26 -31.17 3.17
N LYS A 267 9.16 -31.85 3.46
CA LYS A 267 9.13 -33.30 3.71
C LYS A 267 9.33 -34.06 2.40
N GLU A 268 9.69 -35.34 2.52
CA GLU A 268 9.95 -36.20 1.37
C GLU A 268 8.76 -36.19 0.39
N ASP A 269 9.04 -35.83 -0.85
CA ASP A 269 8.07 -35.79 -1.96
C ASP A 269 6.90 -34.81 -1.77
N LYS A 270 7.08 -33.78 -0.93
CA LYS A 270 6.07 -32.77 -0.63
C LYS A 270 6.46 -31.35 -1.02
N ASP A 271 7.59 -31.18 -1.71
CA ASP A 271 8.01 -29.91 -2.27
C ASP A 271 7.00 -29.43 -3.32
N LEU A 272 6.24 -28.38 -2.99
CA LEU A 272 5.19 -27.83 -3.85
C LEU A 272 5.75 -26.90 -4.94
N THR A 273 6.97 -26.39 -4.75
CA THR A 273 7.68 -25.52 -5.71
C THR A 273 8.27 -26.29 -6.89
N LYS A 274 8.14 -27.62 -6.86
CA LYS A 274 8.80 -28.53 -7.79
C LYS A 274 7.88 -29.66 -8.23
N GLU A 275 7.89 -29.96 -9.51
CA GLU A 275 7.25 -31.14 -10.08
C GLU A 275 8.29 -32.20 -10.47
N PHE A 276 7.96 -33.47 -10.25
CA PHE A 276 8.86 -34.59 -10.49
C PHE A 276 8.44 -35.41 -11.71
N GLU A 277 9.22 -35.33 -12.79
CA GLU A 277 9.03 -36.11 -14.01
C GLU A 277 9.88 -37.39 -13.96
N ILE A 278 9.23 -38.57 -13.92
CA ILE A 278 9.95 -39.86 -13.92
C ILE A 278 10.21 -40.29 -15.37
N LYS A 279 11.47 -40.16 -15.82
CA LYS A 279 11.90 -40.65 -17.14
C LYS A 279 12.55 -42.02 -17.03
N LYS A 280 12.08 -42.96 -17.86
CA LYS A 280 12.75 -44.26 -18.07
C LYS A 280 13.97 -44.05 -18.95
N GLN A 281 15.16 -44.11 -18.36
CA GLN A 281 16.41 -44.04 -19.09
C GLN A 281 16.95 -45.45 -19.31
N ARG A 282 17.08 -45.85 -20.58
CA ARG A 282 17.70 -47.14 -20.96
C ARG A 282 19.15 -46.90 -21.36
N ASN A 283 20.07 -47.57 -20.68
CA ASN A 283 21.49 -47.51 -21.03
C ASN A 283 21.70 -48.27 -22.36
N LYS A 284 22.17 -47.56 -23.39
CA LYS A 284 22.35 -48.10 -24.75
C LYS A 284 23.36 -49.27 -24.80
N ASN A 285 24.32 -49.33 -23.88
CA ASN A 285 25.38 -50.35 -23.87
C ASN A 285 25.04 -51.58 -23.02
N THR A 286 24.34 -51.39 -21.88
CA THR A 286 24.06 -52.48 -20.93
C THR A 286 22.61 -52.95 -20.96
N ASN A 287 21.75 -52.36 -21.80
CA ASN A 287 20.31 -52.63 -21.90
C ASN A 287 19.53 -52.54 -20.58
N ARG A 288 20.13 -52.06 -19.48
CA ARG A 288 19.46 -51.85 -18.20
C ARG A 288 18.66 -50.55 -18.25
N THR A 289 17.43 -50.62 -17.77
CA THR A 289 16.52 -49.46 -17.62
C THR A 289 16.59 -48.96 -16.19
N ARG A 290 16.89 -47.68 -15.99
CA ARG A 290 16.80 -46.98 -14.71
C ARG A 290 15.70 -45.93 -14.80
N LEU A 291 14.91 -45.79 -13.73
CA LEU A 291 14.00 -44.67 -13.57
C LEU A 291 14.81 -43.48 -13.03
N VAL A 292 14.84 -42.37 -13.77
CA VAL A 292 15.48 -41.13 -13.35
C VAL A 292 14.38 -40.12 -13.06
N ARG A 293 14.32 -39.66 -11.82
CA ARG A 293 13.42 -38.59 -11.39
C ARG A 293 14.09 -37.26 -11.72
N LYS A 294 13.51 -36.49 -12.65
CA LYS A 294 13.97 -35.15 -13.00
C LYS A 294 13.00 -34.15 -12.38
N THR A 295 13.53 -33.21 -11.61
CA THR A 295 12.76 -32.16 -10.98
C THR A 295 12.67 -30.95 -11.90
N ARG A 296 11.51 -30.30 -11.98
CA ARG A 296 11.28 -29.04 -12.68
C ARG A 296 10.68 -28.02 -11.70
N PRO A 297 11.14 -26.75 -11.68
CA PRO A 297 10.43 -25.69 -10.99
C PRO A 297 8.99 -25.60 -11.48
N THR A 298 8.08 -25.23 -10.59
CA THR A 298 6.66 -25.08 -10.91
C THR A 298 6.08 -23.94 -10.09
N ASP A 299 5.05 -23.31 -10.65
CA ASP A 299 4.32 -22.24 -9.97
C ASP A 299 3.67 -22.78 -8.70
N SER A 300 3.89 -22.03 -7.63
CA SER A 300 3.44 -22.31 -6.28
C SER A 300 3.50 -21.01 -5.49
N PHE A 301 2.50 -20.77 -4.65
CA PHE A 301 2.51 -19.67 -3.69
C PHE A 301 3.79 -19.65 -2.85
N PHE A 302 4.35 -20.83 -2.54
CA PHE A 302 5.54 -20.95 -1.69
C PHE A 302 6.83 -20.44 -2.34
N ASN A 303 6.83 -20.14 -3.65
CA ASN A 303 7.91 -19.39 -4.30
C ASN A 303 8.05 -17.97 -3.73
N PHE A 304 7.00 -17.41 -3.12
CA PHE A 304 7.05 -16.15 -2.38
C PHE A 304 8.12 -16.12 -1.28
N PHE A 305 8.48 -17.26 -0.70
CA PHE A 305 9.54 -17.38 0.30
C PHE A 305 10.94 -17.58 -0.31
N SER A 306 11.05 -17.57 -1.64
CA SER A 306 12.30 -17.57 -2.40
C SER A 306 12.28 -16.38 -3.37
N PRO A 307 12.34 -15.14 -2.85
CA PRO A 307 12.17 -13.95 -3.66
C PRO A 307 13.26 -13.84 -4.74
N PRO A 308 12.97 -13.18 -5.87
CA PRO A 308 13.99 -12.85 -6.84
C PRO A 308 15.10 -12.00 -6.19
N VAL A 309 16.33 -12.13 -6.68
CA VAL A 309 17.49 -11.39 -6.16
C VAL A 309 17.74 -10.22 -7.10
N PRO A 310 17.81 -8.97 -6.59
CA PRO A 310 18.22 -7.84 -7.41
C PRO A 310 19.58 -8.09 -8.07
N PRO A 311 19.77 -7.74 -9.35
CA PRO A 311 21.03 -7.95 -10.04
C PRO A 311 22.15 -7.16 -9.36
N ALA A 312 23.35 -7.72 -9.28
CA ALA A 312 24.49 -7.05 -8.64
C ALA A 312 25.11 -5.96 -9.53
N GLY A 313 24.73 -5.93 -10.82
CA GLY A 313 25.09 -4.90 -11.79
C GLY A 313 24.31 -5.08 -13.10
N GLU A 314 24.21 -4.00 -13.89
CA GLU A 314 23.45 -3.90 -15.15
C GLU A 314 24.00 -4.84 -16.26
N ASP A 315 25.26 -5.26 -16.19
CA ASP A 315 25.91 -6.10 -17.22
C ASP A 315 25.68 -7.62 -17.05
N GLU A 316 24.91 -8.05 -16.03
CA GLU A 316 24.76 -9.49 -15.71
C GLU A 316 23.65 -10.20 -16.48
N LEU A 317 22.66 -9.45 -16.97
CA LEU A 317 21.46 -9.94 -17.66
C LEU A 317 21.31 -9.19 -18.98
N ASP A 318 20.63 -9.81 -19.96
CA ASP A 318 20.18 -9.05 -21.12
C ASP A 318 18.94 -8.19 -20.77
N ASP A 319 18.60 -7.23 -21.63
CA ASP A 319 17.51 -6.27 -21.37
C ASP A 319 16.17 -6.98 -21.11
N ASP A 320 15.89 -8.06 -21.85
CA ASP A 320 14.67 -8.86 -21.71
C ASP A 320 14.66 -9.60 -20.35
N GLU A 321 15.77 -10.23 -19.95
CA GLU A 321 15.90 -10.91 -18.65
C GLU A 321 15.85 -9.95 -17.46
N LEU A 322 16.31 -8.71 -17.65
CA LEU A 322 16.24 -7.66 -16.65
C LEU A 322 14.82 -7.16 -16.43
N GLU A 323 14.07 -6.88 -17.51
CA GLU A 323 12.65 -6.50 -17.45
C GLU A 323 11.83 -7.59 -16.74
N ASP A 324 12.03 -8.85 -17.14
CA ASP A 324 11.40 -10.03 -16.55
C ASP A 324 11.70 -10.18 -15.04
N LEU A 325 12.87 -9.73 -14.59
CA LEU A 325 13.28 -9.78 -13.18
C LEU A 325 12.69 -8.62 -12.38
N GLU A 326 12.67 -7.43 -12.97
CA GLU A 326 12.06 -6.24 -12.39
C GLU A 326 10.56 -6.44 -12.15
N GLU A 327 9.82 -6.96 -13.13
CA GLU A 327 8.39 -7.29 -12.98
C GLU A 327 8.15 -8.28 -11.82
N LYS A 328 9.00 -9.30 -11.70
CA LYS A 328 8.89 -10.31 -10.62
C LYS A 328 9.19 -9.70 -9.25
N LEU A 329 10.14 -8.76 -9.17
CA LEU A 329 10.47 -8.04 -7.92
C LEU A 329 9.34 -7.08 -7.53
N GLU A 330 8.81 -6.34 -8.49
CA GLU A 330 7.70 -5.40 -8.27
C GLU A 330 6.46 -6.14 -7.77
N MET A 331 6.07 -7.23 -8.43
CA MET A 331 4.97 -8.08 -7.97
C MET A 331 5.21 -8.62 -6.55
N ASP A 332 6.44 -9.06 -6.22
CA ASP A 332 6.79 -9.55 -4.89
C ASP A 332 6.67 -8.47 -3.80
N TYR A 333 7.05 -7.22 -4.12
CA TYR A 333 6.91 -6.07 -3.23
C TYR A 333 5.45 -5.64 -3.06
N GLN A 334 4.68 -5.61 -4.16
CA GLN A 334 3.27 -5.28 -4.13
C GLN A 334 2.49 -6.24 -3.22
N ILE A 335 2.70 -7.55 -3.37
CA ILE A 335 2.09 -8.56 -2.48
C ILE A 335 2.50 -8.36 -1.02
N GLY A 336 3.75 -7.95 -0.78
CA GLY A 336 4.25 -7.61 0.54
C GLY A 336 3.48 -6.45 1.18
N GLU A 337 3.24 -5.38 0.42
CA GLU A 337 2.44 -4.24 0.86
C GLU A 337 0.97 -4.61 1.02
N ASP A 338 0.36 -5.37 0.10
CA ASP A 338 -1.03 -5.81 0.21
C ASP A 338 -1.26 -6.63 1.49
N LEU A 339 -0.31 -7.52 1.82
CA LEU A 339 -0.35 -8.26 3.08
C LEU A 339 -0.27 -7.33 4.29
N LYS A 340 0.62 -6.34 4.26
CA LYS A 340 0.90 -5.40 5.35
C LYS A 340 -0.25 -4.41 5.58
N GLU A 341 -0.73 -3.77 4.53
CA GLU A 341 -1.65 -2.63 4.58
C GLU A 341 -3.13 -3.04 4.41
N LYS A 342 -3.40 -4.07 3.59
CA LYS A 342 -4.77 -4.51 3.28
C LYS A 342 -5.17 -5.76 4.08
N ILE A 343 -4.49 -6.89 3.86
CA ILE A 343 -4.96 -8.21 4.32
C ILE A 343 -4.82 -8.39 5.82
N ILE A 344 -3.65 -8.10 6.42
CA ILE A 344 -3.47 -8.27 7.87
C ILE A 344 -4.41 -7.34 8.65
N PRO A 345 -4.58 -6.06 8.31
CA PRO A 345 -5.51 -5.17 9.02
C PRO A 345 -6.99 -5.50 8.78
N ARG A 346 -7.36 -5.93 7.58
CA ARG A 346 -8.76 -6.17 7.15
C ARG A 346 -9.07 -7.65 6.84
N ALA A 347 -8.41 -8.58 7.51
CA ALA A 347 -8.51 -10.01 7.21
C ALA A 347 -9.94 -10.57 7.20
N ILE A 348 -10.85 -10.01 8.01
CA ILE A 348 -12.25 -10.42 8.03
C ILE A 348 -12.99 -10.00 6.75
N ASP A 349 -12.70 -8.81 6.20
CA ASP A 349 -13.33 -8.30 4.98
C ASP A 349 -12.84 -9.11 3.77
N TYR A 350 -11.56 -9.51 3.76
CA TYR A 350 -11.06 -10.47 2.77
C TYR A 350 -11.69 -11.85 2.96
N PHE A 351 -11.86 -12.34 4.18
CA PHE A 351 -12.52 -13.63 4.42
C PHE A 351 -13.98 -13.65 3.94
N THR A 352 -14.75 -12.59 4.19
CA THR A 352 -16.15 -12.48 3.77
C THR A 352 -16.30 -12.12 2.29
N GLY A 353 -15.23 -11.68 1.63
CA GLY A 353 -15.23 -11.20 0.25
C GLY A 353 -15.65 -9.74 0.11
N LYS A 354 -15.99 -9.06 1.21
CA LYS A 354 -16.35 -7.63 1.21
C LYS A 354 -15.22 -6.74 0.69
N ALA A 355 -13.97 -7.13 0.93
CA ALA A 355 -12.81 -6.37 0.45
C ALA A 355 -12.79 -6.19 -1.08
N LEU A 356 -13.33 -7.17 -1.83
CA LEU A 356 -13.41 -7.11 -3.29
C LEU A 356 -14.25 -5.94 -3.80
N GLU A 357 -15.29 -5.53 -3.05
CA GLU A 357 -16.10 -4.37 -3.42
C GLU A 357 -15.29 -3.07 -3.36
N TYR A 358 -14.33 -2.96 -2.44
CA TYR A 358 -13.47 -1.78 -2.34
C TYR A 358 -12.35 -1.80 -3.37
N ASP A 359 -11.72 -2.96 -3.58
CA ASP A 359 -10.66 -3.11 -4.60
C ASP A 359 -11.22 -2.85 -6.03
N MET A 360 -12.47 -3.24 -6.31
CA MET A 360 -13.13 -2.94 -7.60
C MET A 360 -13.49 -1.46 -7.79
N LEU A 361 -13.86 -0.76 -6.71
CA LEU A 361 -14.17 0.68 -6.78
C LEU A 361 -12.90 1.52 -6.99
N GLU A 362 -11.75 1.07 -6.47
CA GLU A 362 -10.44 1.70 -6.75
C GLU A 362 -10.06 1.58 -8.24
N GLU A 363 -10.44 0.49 -8.92
CA GLU A 363 -10.18 0.30 -10.36
C GLU A 363 -11.14 1.09 -11.28
N GLU A 364 -12.40 1.34 -10.87
CA GLU A 364 -13.37 2.12 -11.68
C GLU A 364 -13.04 3.62 -11.72
N ASP A 365 -12.45 4.19 -10.66
CA ASP A 365 -12.07 5.62 -10.60
C ASP A 365 -10.88 5.96 -11.54
N ASP A 366 -10.17 4.96 -12.09
CA ASP A 366 -9.04 5.15 -13.02
C ASP A 366 -9.48 5.15 -14.50
N PHE A 367 -10.78 4.95 -14.79
CA PHE A 367 -11.33 4.86 -16.15
C PHE A 367 -12.12 6.09 -16.64
N ASP A 368 -12.23 7.15 -15.83
CA ASP A 368 -13.12 8.30 -16.10
C ASP A 368 -12.41 9.55 -16.67
N ASP A 369 -11.18 9.44 -17.19
CA ASP A 369 -10.46 10.58 -17.85
C ASP A 369 -10.04 10.32 -19.31
N PHE A 370 -10.77 9.48 -20.04
CA PHE A 370 -10.69 9.41 -21.51
C PHE A 370 -12.02 9.77 -22.16
N ASP A 371 -12.44 11.03 -22.01
CA ASP A 371 -13.37 11.64 -22.95
C ASP A 371 -12.91 13.08 -23.20
N ASP A 372 -11.88 13.23 -24.05
CA ASP A 372 -11.60 14.49 -24.73
C ASP A 372 -11.46 14.26 -26.25
N ASP A 373 -12.42 14.86 -26.94
CA ASP A 373 -12.42 15.42 -28.29
C ASP A 373 -12.34 14.53 -29.55
N ASP A 374 -13.44 14.51 -30.33
CA ASP A 374 -13.48 15.15 -31.66
C ASP A 374 -14.86 14.97 -32.33
N ASP A 375 -15.66 16.05 -32.47
CA ASP A 375 -16.50 16.20 -33.65
C ASP A 375 -16.43 17.65 -34.15
N GLU A 376 -15.44 17.84 -35.03
CA GLU A 376 -15.12 19.08 -35.73
C GLU A 376 -16.35 19.75 -36.34
N GLY A 377 -16.42 21.07 -36.15
CA GLY A 377 -17.39 21.95 -36.78
C GLY A 377 -17.38 21.85 -38.31
N ARG A 378 -18.41 21.21 -38.85
CA ARG A 378 -18.74 21.29 -40.28
C ARG A 378 -19.34 22.66 -40.59
N PHE A 379 -18.51 23.58 -41.05
CA PHE A 379 -18.94 24.74 -41.84
C PHE A 379 -19.65 24.22 -43.10
N ASP A 380 -20.95 24.47 -43.19
CA ASP A 380 -21.70 24.35 -44.45
C ASP A 380 -21.63 25.73 -45.13
N ASP A 381 -20.88 25.79 -46.23
CA ASP A 381 -21.01 26.82 -47.25
C ASP A 381 -22.42 26.72 -47.84
N ASP A 382 -23.23 27.78 -47.75
CA ASP A 382 -24.13 28.18 -48.84
C ASP A 382 -24.86 29.53 -48.58
N VAL A 383 -24.83 30.36 -49.65
CA VAL A 383 -25.59 31.60 -49.98
C VAL A 383 -24.89 32.96 -49.79
#